data_AF-A0A519BJL8-F1
#
_entry.id   AF-A0A519BJL8-F1
#
_cell.length_a   1.000
_cell.length_b   1.000
_cell.length_c   1.000
_cell.angle_alpha   90.00
_cell.angle_beta   90.00
_cell.angle_gamma   90.00
#
_symmetry.space_group_name_H-M   'P 1'
#
loop_
_entity.id
_entity.type
_entity.pdbx_description
1 polymer ?
#
loop_
_entity_poly.entity_id
_entity_poly.type
_entity_poly.pdbx_seq_one_letter_code
_entity_poly.pdbx_strand_id
1 'polypeptide(L)' 'MNIIFTAHVKFEMKRRNINEILVRDVIEKPEQKLLSKNDRVVFQSKYFDIKENIEMILRVI' A
#
# COMPACT_ATOMS: atom_id res chain seq x y z
N MET A 1 -1.91 -9.20 13.00
CA MET A 1 -2.58 -7.88 12.83
C MET A 1 -3.95 -8.13 12.20
N ASN A 2 -5.02 -7.51 12.69
CA ASN A 2 -6.34 -7.69 12.05
C ASN A 2 -6.49 -6.64 10.92
N ILE A 3 -6.46 -7.07 9.66
CA ILE A 3 -6.58 -6.17 8.50
C ILE A 3 -8.06 -6.04 8.14
N ILE A 4 -8.59 -4.81 8.20
CA ILE A 4 -9.98 -4.50 7.87
C ILE A 4 -10.04 -3.83 6.49
N PHE A 5 -10.68 -4.48 5.53
CA PHE A 5 -10.94 -3.90 4.21
C PHE A 5 -12.32 -3.24 4.18
N THR A 6 -12.34 -1.91 3.99
CA THR A 6 -13.58 -1.16 3.81
C THR A 6 -14.25 -1.50 2.47
N ALA A 7 -15.55 -1.19 2.34
CA ALA A 7 -16.29 -1.40 1.10
C ALA A 7 -15.64 -0.70 -0.10
N HIS A 8 -15.11 0.52 0.10
CA HIS A 8 -14.40 1.26 -0.94
C HIS A 8 -13.11 0.55 -1.38
N VAL A 9 -12.33 0.01 -0.43
CA VAL A 9 -11.10 -0.73 -0.76
C VAL A 9 -11.42 -2.00 -1.55
N LYS A 10 -12.44 -2.77 -1.14
CA LYS A 10 -12.88 -3.97 -1.88
C LYS A 10 -13.34 -3.63 -3.30
N PHE A 11 -14.06 -2.52 -3.45
CA PHE A 11 -14.48 -2.01 -4.76
C PHE A 11 -13.27 -1.66 -5.65
N GLU A 12 -12.32 -0.88 -5.14
CA GLU A 12 -11.12 -0.49 -5.90
C GLU A 12 -10.25 -1.69 -6.28
N MET A 13 -10.09 -2.66 -5.38
CA MET A 13 -9.37 -3.91 -5.65
C MET A 13 -10.01 -4.67 -6.81
N LYS A 14 -11.33 -4.87 -6.76
CA LYS A 14 -12.07 -5.55 -7.85
C LYS A 14 -11.96 -4.78 -9.16
N ARG A 15 -12.16 -3.45 -9.13
CA ARG A 15 -12.11 -2.58 -10.32
C ARG A 15 -10.76 -2.63 -11.02
N ARG A 16 -9.68 -2.71 -10.25
CA ARG A 16 -8.29 -2.72 -10.75
C ARG A 16 -7.70 -4.12 -10.90
N ASN A 17 -8.49 -5.16 -10.65
CA ASN A 17 -8.05 -6.56 -10.64
C ASN A 17 -6.82 -6.80 -9.73
N ILE A 18 -6.82 -6.21 -8.53
CA ILE A 18 -5.76 -6.36 -7.53
C ILE A 18 -6.17 -7.49 -6.57
N ASN A 19 -5.29 -8.48 -6.43
CA ASN A 19 -5.51 -9.60 -5.52
C ASN A 19 -5.38 -9.15 -4.05
N GLU A 20 -6.30 -9.57 -3.20
CA GLU A 20 -6.28 -9.31 -1.75
C GLU A 20 -4.97 -9.74 -1.08
N ILE A 21 -4.42 -10.88 -1.49
CA ILE A 21 -3.16 -11.40 -0.93
C ILE A 21 -2.03 -10.38 -1.13
N LEU A 22 -1.94 -9.79 -2.33
CA LEU A 22 -0.93 -8.76 -2.62
C LEU A 22 -1.12 -7.51 -1.75
N VAL A 23 -2.36 -7.12 -1.48
CA VAL A 23 -2.64 -5.97 -0.61
C VAL A 23 -2.24 -6.27 0.83
N ARG A 24 -2.54 -7.47 1.33
CA ARG A 24 -2.12 -7.93 2.66
C ARG A 24 -0.60 -7.96 2.78
N ASP A 25 0.09 -8.53 1.80
CA ASP A 25 1.55 -8.59 1.78
C ASP A 25 2.19 -7.21 1.86
N VAL A 26 1.62 -6.22 1.16
CA VAL A 26 2.09 -4.82 1.21
C VAL A 26 1.85 -4.18 2.58
N ILE A 27 0.74 -4.48 3.25
CA ILE A 27 0.44 -3.96 4.58
C ILE A 27 1.36 -4.59 5.64
N GLU A 28 1.65 -5.88 5.52
CA GLU A 28 2.51 -6.63 6.45
C GLU A 28 4.00 -6.37 6.22
N LYS A 29 4.40 -6.13 4.97
CA LYS A 29 5.79 -5.82 4.56
C LYS A 29 5.82 -4.52 3.75
N PRO A 30 5.64 -3.37 4.43
CA PRO A 30 5.51 -2.07 3.78
C PRO A 30 6.83 -1.56 3.21
N GLU A 31 7.98 -1.98 3.75
CA GLU A 31 9.32 -1.62 3.27
C GLU A 31 9.64 -2.31 1.94
N GLN A 32 9.49 -1.59 0.84
CA GLN A 32 9.71 -2.14 -0.50
C GLN A 32 10.50 -1.16 -1.37
N LYS A 33 11.42 -1.71 -2.16
CA LYS A 33 12.12 -1.00 -3.24
C LYS A 33 11.78 -1.70 -4.55
N LEU A 34 11.01 -1.04 -5.40
CA LEU A 34 10.44 -1.63 -6.62
C LEU A 34 10.97 -0.90 -7.85
N LEU A 35 11.38 -1.66 -8.87
CA LEU A 35 11.66 -1.10 -10.19
C LEU A 35 10.35 -0.88 -10.94
N SER A 36 10.17 0.34 -11.45
CA SER A 36 9.02 0.73 -12.28
C SER A 36 9.37 0.66 -13.77
N LYS A 37 8.34 0.69 -14.62
CA LYS A 37 8.44 0.49 -16.08
C LYS A 37 9.34 1.48 -16.84
N ASN A 38 9.74 2.58 -16.21
CA ASN A 38 10.55 3.65 -16.82
C ASN A 38 11.92 3.80 -16.11
N ASP A 39 12.50 2.69 -15.64
CA ASP A 39 13.74 2.66 -14.83
C ASP A 39 13.70 3.52 -13.56
N ARG A 40 12.49 3.92 -13.14
CA ARG A 40 12.28 4.64 -11.88
C ARG A 40 12.31 3.66 -10.72
N VAL A 41 12.90 4.09 -9.62
CA VAL A 41 12.95 3.31 -8.39
C VAL A 41 11.88 3.85 -7.46
N VAL A 42 10.89 3.02 -7.17
CA VAL A 42 9.83 3.33 -6.23
C VAL A 42 10.25 2.85 -4.84
N PHE A 43 10.30 3.78 -3.89
CA PHE A 43 10.46 3.47 -2.47
C PHE A 43 9.09 3.52 -1.81
N GLN A 44 8.79 2.49 -1.03
CA GLN A 44 7.58 2.40 -0.26
C GLN A 44 7.93 2.04 1.18
N SER A 45 7.29 2.71 2.14
CA SER A 45 7.49 2.46 3.56
C SER A 45 6.25 2.84 4.35
N LYS A 46 6.22 2.42 5.63
CA LYS A 46 5.34 3.05 6.60
C LYS A 46 5.71 4.50 6.81
N TYR A 47 4.70 5.31 7.04
CA TYR A 47 4.79 6.70 7.43
C TYR A 47 3.74 6.97 8.49
N PHE A 48 4.12 7.67 9.56
CA PHE A 48 3.18 8.10 10.58
C PHE A 48 2.85 9.56 10.37
N ASP A 49 1.60 9.87 10.04
CA ASP A 49 1.13 11.24 9.95
C ASP A 49 0.81 11.76 11.35
N ILE A 50 1.64 12.67 11.84
CA ILE A 50 1.48 13.27 13.18
C ILE A 50 0.22 14.16 13.24
N LYS A 51 -0.20 14.79 12.13
CA LYS A 51 -1.33 15.72 12.13
C LYS A 51 -2.65 14.98 12.26
N GLU A 52 -2.81 13.91 11.50
CA GLU A 52 -4.01 13.08 11.47
C GLU A 52 -3.94 11.94 12.50
N ASN A 53 -2.77 11.72 13.11
CA ASN A 53 -2.49 10.65 14.07
C ASN A 53 -2.81 9.25 13.51
N ILE A 54 -2.40 8.99 12.26
CA ILE A 54 -2.64 7.74 11.54
C ILE A 54 -1.36 7.17 10.93
N GLU A 55 -1.24 5.83 10.91
CA GLU A 55 -0.26 5.13 10.09
C GLU A 55 -0.73 5.06 8.63
N MET A 56 0.18 5.37 7.72
CA MET A 56 -0.03 5.33 6.27
C MET A 56 1.09 4.54 5.60
N ILE A 57 0.86 4.16 4.35
CA ILE A 57 1.90 3.69 3.45
C ILE A 57 2.27 4.86 2.52
N LEU A 58 3.50 5.34 2.63
CA LEU A 58 4.04 6.38 1.76
C LEU A 58 4.77 5.74 0.59
N ARG A 59 4.58 6.28 -0.61
CA ARG A 59 5.27 5.86 -1.82
C ARG A 59 5.93 7.07 -2.50
N VAL A 60 7.22 6.97 -2.76
CA VAL A 60 8.05 7.97 -3.47
C VAL A 60 8.53 7.35 -4.78
N ILE A 61 8.41 8.07 -5.90
CA ILE A 61 8.67 7.62 -7.28
C ILE A 61 9.79 8.45 -7.90
#